data_AF-A0A3D3BCR1-F1
#
_entry.id   AF-A0A3D3BCR1-F1
#
_cell.length_a   1.000
_cell.length_b   1.000
_cell.length_c   1.000
_cell.angle_alpha   90.00
_cell.angle_beta   90.00
_cell.angle_gamma   90.00
#
_symmetry.space_group_name_H-M   'P 1'
#
loop_
_entity.id
_entity.type
_entity.pdbx_description
1 polymer ?
#
loop_
_entity_poly.entity_id
_entity_poly.type
_entity_poly.pdbx_seq_one_letter_code
_entity_poly.pdbx_strand_id
1 'polypeptide(L)'
;MRLSSLAPAVLVAASVASGWIGWSGVPELLPFTLLFPLVWSLAATRVAAMLVSAGYFLAATRNLPQAVAIFYATDIWPGLALWLVASLAFVSVYTVLWTGKGELGHATRYLIASLLMALPPFGIVGWAHPITAAGALFPGCGWFGLGATAAGQMMLTTRWRLAVVVALGVSSVWSASTWTPLTVPEGWHAMDLELGSSLGRDASLQRQRNLLSTIRTKTSGTAQIVVLPESAFGFWTPTVERFWQDGLQGSRITVIAGAVEVNSFGYDNIMVAMAENRPSIVYRQRVPVPGAMWQPWRVWLGETGGATASFFRNPYVDLPGHRVATLICYEQLIVWPILQSMYRSPDIVVAIGNGWWTGGTPIISIQQASARSWARLFNKPLISAFNR
;
A
#
# COMPACT_ATOMS: atom_id res chain seq x y z
N MET A 1 -16.98 36.20 -5.17
CA MET A 1 -17.57 35.28 -4.16
C MET A 1 -16.45 34.82 -3.24
N ARG A 2 -16.41 35.26 -1.97
CA ARG A 2 -15.33 34.86 -1.05
C ARG A 2 -15.51 33.37 -0.73
N LEU A 3 -14.57 32.52 -1.15
CA LEU A 3 -14.52 31.08 -0.83
C LEU A 3 -14.57 30.77 0.69
N SER A 4 -14.44 31.79 1.55
CA SER A 4 -14.47 31.70 3.01
C SER A 4 -15.87 31.50 3.62
N SER A 5 -16.94 31.42 2.82
CA SER A 5 -18.31 31.19 3.29
C SER A 5 -18.99 30.00 2.61
N LEU A 6 -18.23 28.94 2.29
CA LEU A 6 -18.83 27.68 1.84
C LEU A 6 -19.55 27.02 3.02
N ALA A 7 -20.79 26.57 2.80
CA ALA A 7 -21.55 25.85 3.80
C ALA A 7 -20.75 24.58 4.22
N PRO A 8 -20.69 24.24 5.52
CA PRO A 8 -19.98 23.05 5.99
C PRO A 8 -20.34 21.76 5.23
N ALA A 9 -21.62 21.62 4.83
CA ALA A 9 -22.08 20.49 4.02
C ALA A 9 -21.36 20.37 2.66
N VAL A 10 -21.07 21.49 1.99
CA VAL A 10 -20.36 21.50 0.70
C VAL A 10 -18.91 21.06 0.89
N LEU A 11 -18.26 21.50 1.97
CA LEU A 11 -16.90 21.07 2.28
C LEU A 11 -16.84 19.58 2.57
N VAL A 12 -17.78 19.05 3.35
CA VAL A 12 -17.86 17.60 3.63
C VAL A 12 -18.10 16.82 2.34
N ALA A 13 -19.04 17.24 1.49
CA ALA A 13 -19.30 16.59 0.21
C ALA A 13 -18.08 16.58 -0.72
N ALA A 14 -17.35 17.70 -0.82
CA ALA A 14 -16.11 17.79 -1.59
C ALA A 14 -15.01 16.87 -1.01
N SER A 15 -14.93 16.75 0.31
CA SER A 15 -14.00 15.85 0.99
C SER A 15 -14.31 14.37 0.72
N VAL A 16 -15.60 14.00 0.76
CA VAL A 16 -16.08 12.66 0.41
C VAL A 16 -15.76 12.34 -1.05
N ALA A 17 -16.03 13.26 -1.97
CA ALA A 17 -15.69 13.09 -3.39
C ALA A 17 -14.18 12.91 -3.61
N SER A 18 -13.35 13.71 -2.91
CA SER A 18 -11.88 13.59 -2.93
C SER A 18 -11.41 12.20 -2.49
N GLY A 19 -11.93 11.70 -1.37
CA GLY A 19 -11.62 10.36 -0.87
C GLY A 19 -12.10 9.25 -1.80
N TRP A 20 -13.31 9.36 -2.34
CA TRP A 20 -13.91 8.36 -3.22
C TRP A 20 -13.18 8.24 -4.56
N ILE A 21 -12.97 9.37 -5.24
CA ILE A 21 -12.36 9.44 -6.58
C ILE A 21 -10.87 9.09 -6.48
N GLY A 22 -10.18 9.68 -5.51
CA GLY A 22 -8.75 9.46 -5.28
C GLY A 22 -8.42 8.00 -4.97
N TRP A 23 -9.27 7.33 -4.18
CA TRP A 23 -9.12 5.93 -3.81
C TRP A 23 -10.11 5.04 -4.57
N SER A 24 -10.11 5.18 -5.91
CA SER A 24 -10.90 4.38 -6.84
C SER A 24 -10.16 3.13 -7.35
N GLY A 25 -8.84 3.09 -7.21
CA GLY A 25 -7.97 2.06 -7.81
C GLY A 25 -7.42 2.43 -9.19
N VAL A 26 -7.70 3.64 -9.67
CA VAL A 26 -7.15 4.20 -10.90
C VAL A 26 -5.99 5.16 -10.53
N PRO A 27 -4.73 4.84 -10.87
CA PRO A 27 -3.56 5.64 -10.50
C PRO A 27 -3.65 7.13 -10.89
N GLU A 28 -4.22 7.42 -12.04
CA GLU A 28 -4.38 8.75 -12.65
C GLU A 28 -5.32 9.64 -11.82
N LEU A 29 -6.19 9.04 -11.01
CA LEU A 29 -7.14 9.75 -10.16
C LEU A 29 -6.59 10.03 -8.75
N LEU A 30 -5.43 9.49 -8.37
CA LEU A 30 -4.79 9.78 -7.07
C LEU A 30 -4.61 11.28 -6.78
N PRO A 31 -4.31 12.17 -7.75
CA PRO A 31 -4.23 13.61 -7.49
C PRO A 31 -5.51 14.24 -6.92
N PHE A 32 -6.70 13.62 -7.09
CA PHE A 32 -7.93 14.10 -6.45
C PHE A 32 -7.86 14.06 -4.91
N THR A 33 -6.97 13.25 -4.32
CA THR A 33 -6.72 13.25 -2.88
C THR A 33 -6.16 14.58 -2.37
N LEU A 34 -5.56 15.41 -3.24
CA LEU A 34 -5.00 16.72 -2.90
C LEU A 34 -6.07 17.79 -2.71
N LEU A 35 -7.33 17.50 -3.04
CA LEU A 35 -8.45 18.35 -2.63
C LEU A 35 -8.66 18.32 -1.11
N PHE A 36 -8.25 17.25 -0.41
CA PHE A 36 -8.37 17.16 1.04
C PHE A 36 -7.64 18.31 1.79
N PRO A 37 -6.33 18.59 1.60
CA PRO A 37 -5.67 19.72 2.24
C PRO A 37 -6.38 21.05 2.00
N LEU A 38 -6.83 21.27 0.75
CA LEU A 38 -7.55 22.48 0.36
C LEU A 38 -8.85 22.62 1.16
N VAL A 39 -9.69 21.58 1.15
CA VAL A 39 -11.00 21.58 1.83
C VAL A 39 -10.85 21.65 3.35
N TRP A 40 -9.85 20.96 3.92
CA TRP A 40 -9.54 21.02 5.35
C TRP A 40 -9.14 22.44 5.79
N SER A 41 -8.40 23.17 4.96
CA SER A 41 -8.02 24.57 5.25
C SER A 41 -9.16 25.57 5.12
N LEU A 42 -10.23 25.21 4.39
CA LEU A 42 -11.43 26.02 4.18
C LEU A 42 -12.46 25.87 5.31
N ALA A 43 -12.30 24.86 6.18
CA ALA A 43 -13.17 24.68 7.32
C ALA A 43 -13.16 25.93 8.22
N ALA A 44 -14.33 26.44 8.58
CA ALA A 44 -14.45 27.63 9.44
C ALA A 44 -14.31 27.31 10.93
N THR A 45 -14.52 26.05 11.32
CA THR A 45 -14.49 25.59 12.72
C THR A 45 -13.76 24.26 12.82
N ARG A 46 -13.29 23.95 14.03
CA ARG A 46 -12.66 22.64 14.33
C ARG A 46 -13.61 21.48 14.07
N VAL A 47 -14.90 21.66 14.35
CA VAL A 47 -15.94 20.66 14.05
C VAL A 47 -16.09 20.45 12.55
N ALA A 48 -16.09 21.52 11.74
CA ALA A 48 -16.11 21.39 10.29
C ALA A 48 -14.86 20.65 9.77
N ALA A 49 -13.68 20.94 10.32
CA ALA A 49 -12.45 20.24 9.97
C ALA A 49 -12.51 18.75 10.33
N MET A 50 -13.07 18.41 11.50
CA MET A 50 -13.33 17.02 11.91
C MET A 50 -14.23 16.29 10.92
N LEU A 51 -15.35 16.90 10.52
CA LEU A 51 -16.28 16.31 9.55
C LEU A 51 -15.67 16.18 8.16
N VAL A 52 -14.85 17.15 7.72
CA VAL A 52 -14.08 17.06 6.47
C VAL A 52 -13.09 15.90 6.52
N SER A 53 -12.31 15.76 7.59
CA SER A 53 -11.38 14.65 7.78
C SER A 53 -12.08 13.30 7.83
N ALA A 54 -13.22 13.21 8.52
CA ALA A 54 -14.04 12.00 8.56
C ALA A 54 -14.59 11.66 7.17
N GLY A 55 -15.15 12.65 6.46
CA GLY A 55 -15.68 12.46 5.11
C GLY A 55 -14.63 11.94 4.12
N TYR A 56 -13.42 12.50 4.14
CA TYR A 56 -12.32 12.02 3.30
C TYR A 56 -11.93 10.59 3.63
N PHE A 57 -11.60 10.32 4.91
CA PHE A 57 -11.01 9.04 5.29
C PHE A 57 -12.03 7.90 5.19
N LEU A 58 -13.27 8.14 5.62
CA LEU A 58 -14.34 7.14 5.47
C LEU A 58 -14.58 6.84 3.99
N ALA A 59 -14.71 7.86 3.12
CA ALA A 59 -14.90 7.63 1.68
C ALA A 59 -13.73 6.88 1.02
N ALA A 60 -12.49 7.21 1.43
CA ALA A 60 -11.29 6.52 0.95
C ALA A 60 -11.25 5.03 1.34
N THR A 61 -11.86 4.69 2.48
CA THR A 61 -11.77 3.37 3.12
C THR A 61 -13.09 2.60 3.14
N ARG A 62 -14.07 3.08 2.39
CA ARG A 62 -15.46 2.59 2.28
C ARG A 62 -15.65 1.09 2.09
N ASN A 63 -14.64 0.41 1.53
CA ASN A 63 -14.72 -1.03 1.23
C ASN A 63 -14.30 -1.90 2.41
N LEU A 64 -13.74 -1.31 3.48
CA LEU A 64 -13.26 -2.04 4.65
C LEU A 64 -14.36 -2.86 5.33
N PRO A 65 -15.60 -2.35 5.55
CA PRO A 65 -16.65 -3.15 6.18
C PRO A 65 -16.97 -4.46 5.44
N GLN A 66 -17.11 -4.40 4.10
CA GLN A 66 -17.35 -5.58 3.27
C GLN A 66 -16.16 -6.54 3.31
N ALA A 67 -14.94 -6.02 3.25
CA ALA A 67 -13.73 -6.83 3.24
C ALA A 67 -13.53 -7.58 4.58
N VAL A 68 -13.87 -6.94 5.71
CA VAL A 68 -13.88 -7.57 7.04
C VAL A 68 -14.94 -8.67 7.12
N ALA A 69 -16.15 -8.42 6.61
CA ALA A 69 -17.21 -9.42 6.57
C ALA A 69 -16.80 -10.68 5.80
N ILE A 70 -16.16 -10.52 4.63
CA ILE A 70 -15.62 -11.62 3.83
C ILE A 70 -14.48 -12.34 4.58
N PHE A 71 -13.54 -11.58 5.18
CA PHE A 71 -12.36 -12.15 5.83
C PHE A 71 -12.71 -13.02 7.04
N TYR A 72 -13.60 -12.54 7.91
CA TYR A 72 -14.00 -13.24 9.13
C TYR A 72 -15.25 -14.13 8.95
N ALA A 73 -15.86 -14.14 7.77
CA ALA A 73 -17.15 -14.80 7.51
C ALA A 73 -18.24 -14.37 8.51
N THR A 74 -18.31 -13.07 8.79
CA THR A 74 -19.28 -12.44 9.70
C THR A 74 -20.24 -11.52 8.95
N ASP A 75 -21.29 -11.06 9.64
CA ASP A 75 -22.08 -9.92 9.17
C ASP A 75 -21.24 -8.65 8.99
N ILE A 76 -21.84 -7.61 8.41
CA ILE A 76 -21.16 -6.34 8.13
C ILE A 76 -20.86 -5.51 9.39
N TRP A 77 -21.54 -5.77 10.52
CA TRP A 77 -21.47 -4.94 11.73
C TRP A 77 -20.07 -4.82 12.36
N PRO A 78 -19.30 -5.91 12.56
CA PRO A 78 -17.92 -5.81 13.03
C PRO A 78 -17.04 -5.01 12.06
N GLY A 79 -17.28 -5.15 10.76
CA GLY A 79 -16.61 -4.37 9.72
C GLY A 79 -16.90 -2.87 9.81
N LEU A 80 -18.15 -2.49 10.05
CA LEU A 80 -18.54 -1.09 10.30
C LEU A 80 -17.89 -0.52 11.56
N ALA A 81 -17.88 -1.30 12.65
CA ALA A 81 -17.23 -0.89 13.89
C ALA A 81 -15.72 -0.68 13.69
N LEU A 82 -15.03 -1.62 13.03
CA LEU A 82 -13.60 -1.49 12.72
C LEU A 82 -13.34 -0.28 11.83
N TRP A 83 -14.17 -0.04 10.82
CA TRP A 83 -14.05 1.10 9.91
C TRP A 83 -14.14 2.44 10.63
N LEU A 84 -15.08 2.58 11.56
CA LEU A 84 -15.18 3.77 12.40
C LEU A 84 -13.97 3.92 13.33
N VAL A 85 -13.58 2.86 14.03
CA VAL A 85 -12.43 2.88 14.96
C VAL A 85 -11.12 3.20 14.24
N ALA A 86 -10.88 2.57 13.09
CA ALA A 86 -9.72 2.83 12.23
C ALA A 86 -9.62 4.29 11.80
N SER A 87 -10.76 4.94 11.55
CA SER A 87 -10.78 6.36 11.15
C SER A 87 -10.40 7.32 12.27
N LEU A 88 -10.53 6.92 13.54
CA LEU A 88 -10.35 7.82 14.68
C LEU A 88 -8.96 8.44 14.72
N ALA A 89 -7.91 7.68 14.40
CA ALA A 89 -6.53 8.19 14.39
C ALA A 89 -6.36 9.32 13.38
N PHE A 90 -6.75 9.10 12.13
CA PHE A 90 -6.70 10.10 11.07
C PHE A 90 -7.53 11.34 11.42
N VAL A 91 -8.79 11.13 11.80
CA VAL A 91 -9.71 12.22 12.14
C VAL A 91 -9.19 13.02 13.32
N SER A 92 -8.70 12.37 14.37
CA SER A 92 -8.19 13.04 15.58
C SER A 92 -6.96 13.88 15.27
N VAL A 93 -5.97 13.34 14.54
CA VAL A 93 -4.74 14.07 14.19
C VAL A 93 -5.07 15.35 13.42
N TYR A 94 -5.89 15.26 12.36
CA TYR A 94 -6.27 16.43 11.57
C TYR A 94 -7.23 17.37 12.30
N THR A 95 -8.02 16.90 13.25
CA THR A 95 -8.91 17.76 14.06
C THR A 95 -8.13 18.54 15.12
N VAL A 96 -7.22 17.88 15.84
CA VAL A 96 -6.41 18.49 16.91
C VAL A 96 -5.45 19.52 16.32
N LEU A 97 -4.84 19.20 15.18
CA LEU A 97 -3.92 20.11 14.50
C LEU A 97 -4.62 21.18 13.67
N TRP A 98 -5.95 21.17 13.58
CA TRP A 98 -6.66 22.28 12.96
C TRP A 98 -6.61 23.55 13.84
N THR A 99 -6.43 24.70 13.20
CA THR A 99 -6.50 26.02 13.84
C THR A 99 -7.26 26.97 12.92
N GLY A 100 -7.90 28.00 13.47
CA GLY A 100 -8.47 29.10 12.68
C GLY A 100 -7.54 30.30 12.55
N LYS A 101 -6.30 30.19 13.02
CA LYS A 101 -5.35 31.31 13.16
C LYS A 101 -4.27 31.26 12.08
N GLY A 102 -4.36 32.18 11.12
CA GLY A 102 -3.29 32.59 10.21
C GLY A 102 -2.87 31.54 9.16
N GLU A 103 -2.48 32.01 7.97
CA GLU A 103 -2.13 31.14 6.83
C GLU A 103 -0.91 30.25 7.11
N LEU A 104 0.14 30.82 7.72
CA LEU A 104 1.33 30.07 8.10
C LEU A 104 1.00 29.00 9.15
N GLY A 105 0.06 29.29 10.05
CA GLY A 105 -0.43 28.35 11.05
C GLY A 105 -1.13 27.14 10.42
N HIS A 106 -1.97 27.35 9.39
CA HIS A 106 -2.62 26.24 8.66
C HIS A 106 -1.59 25.36 7.95
N ALA A 107 -0.66 26.00 7.23
CA ALA A 107 0.34 25.32 6.41
C ALA A 107 1.26 24.44 7.24
N THR A 108 1.86 24.99 8.29
CA THR A 108 2.74 24.23 9.18
C THR A 108 2.00 23.12 9.91
N ARG A 109 0.78 23.37 10.41
CA ARG A 109 0.03 22.34 11.13
C ARG A 109 -0.48 21.23 10.22
N TYR A 110 -0.88 21.54 8.99
CA TYR A 110 -1.20 20.52 8.00
C TYR A 110 0.02 19.65 7.69
N LEU A 111 1.20 20.27 7.50
CA LEU A 111 2.44 19.53 7.28
C LEU A 111 2.76 18.61 8.47
N ILE A 112 2.63 19.09 9.71
CA ILE A 112 2.80 18.25 10.91
C ILE A 112 1.80 17.10 10.92
N ALA A 113 0.51 17.35 10.63
CA ALA A 113 -0.51 16.31 10.57
C ALA A 113 -0.18 15.25 9.51
N SER A 114 0.27 15.68 8.33
CA SER A 114 0.71 14.80 7.26
C SER A 114 1.93 13.98 7.65
N LEU A 115 2.93 14.57 8.30
CA LEU A 115 4.12 13.84 8.79
C LEU A 115 3.75 12.80 9.85
N LEU A 116 2.87 13.15 10.80
CA LEU A 116 2.36 12.19 11.78
C LEU A 116 1.64 11.04 11.08
N MET A 117 0.78 11.32 10.09
CA MET A 117 0.07 10.28 9.35
C MET A 117 0.94 9.50 8.35
N ALA A 118 2.17 9.93 8.08
CA ALA A 118 3.11 9.22 7.22
C ALA A 118 4.05 8.28 8.00
N LEU A 119 4.29 8.57 9.29
CA LEU A 119 5.27 7.88 10.14
C LEU A 119 4.60 7.16 11.32
N PRO A 120 5.13 6.03 11.80
CA PRO A 120 4.60 5.37 13.00
C PRO A 120 4.70 6.31 14.23
N PRO A 121 3.76 6.20 15.20
CA PRO A 121 2.72 5.18 15.28
C PRO A 121 1.48 5.44 14.40
N PHE A 122 1.14 6.71 14.10
CA PHE A 122 -0.11 7.01 13.38
C PHE A 122 -0.08 6.54 11.92
N GLY A 123 1.09 6.54 11.29
CA GLY A 123 1.29 6.00 9.94
C GLY A 123 0.92 4.52 9.81
N ILE A 124 0.95 3.73 10.90
CA ILE A 124 0.52 2.31 10.87
C ILE A 124 -0.94 2.21 10.42
N VAL A 125 -1.76 3.19 10.81
CA VAL A 125 -3.16 3.33 10.39
C VAL A 125 -3.37 4.50 9.42
N GLY A 126 -2.27 5.03 8.86
CA GLY A 126 -2.24 6.18 7.98
C GLY A 126 -2.36 5.82 6.51
N TRP A 127 -3.07 4.73 6.19
CA TRP A 127 -3.43 4.45 4.81
C TRP A 127 -4.35 5.57 4.29
N ALA A 128 -4.53 5.64 2.97
CA ALA A 128 -5.22 6.75 2.33
C ALA A 128 -4.50 8.13 2.41
N HIS A 129 -3.17 8.17 2.45
CA HIS A 129 -2.42 9.42 2.57
C HIS A 129 -2.28 10.18 1.22
N PRO A 130 -2.60 11.49 1.10
CA PRO A 130 -2.56 12.22 -0.17
C PRO A 130 -1.19 12.30 -0.85
N ILE A 131 -0.09 12.26 -0.09
CA ILE A 131 1.28 12.20 -0.64
C ILE A 131 1.50 11.04 -1.63
N THR A 132 0.68 9.98 -1.56
CA THR A 132 0.72 8.86 -2.50
C THR A 132 0.43 9.33 -3.95
N ALA A 133 -0.17 10.50 -4.15
CA ALA A 133 -0.34 11.11 -5.48
C ALA A 133 0.97 11.60 -6.12
N ALA A 134 2.09 11.64 -5.39
CA ALA A 134 3.33 12.24 -5.86
C ALA A 134 3.84 11.66 -7.19
N GLY A 135 3.78 10.34 -7.39
CA GLY A 135 4.20 9.72 -8.65
C GLY A 135 3.18 9.81 -9.79
N ALA A 136 1.92 10.08 -9.47
CA ALA A 136 0.93 10.47 -10.46
C ALA A 136 1.14 11.91 -10.95
N LEU A 137 1.67 12.80 -10.10
CA LEU A 137 1.96 14.19 -10.47
C LEU A 137 3.32 14.39 -11.14
N PHE A 138 4.36 13.79 -10.57
CA PHE A 138 5.77 14.05 -10.89
C PHE A 138 6.51 12.74 -11.20
N PRO A 139 6.14 12.03 -12.29
CA PRO A 139 6.78 10.78 -12.66
C PRO A 139 8.29 11.00 -12.89
N GLY A 140 9.11 10.16 -12.28
CA GLY A 140 10.57 10.17 -12.38
C GLY A 140 11.30 11.30 -11.64
N CYS A 141 10.59 12.15 -10.90
CA CYS A 141 11.21 13.24 -10.14
C CYS A 141 11.74 12.82 -8.76
N GLY A 142 11.55 11.55 -8.36
CA GLY A 142 12.06 10.97 -7.12
C GLY A 142 11.76 11.81 -5.88
N TRP A 143 12.80 12.08 -5.08
CA TRP A 143 12.71 12.89 -3.87
C TRP A 143 12.26 14.33 -4.12
N PHE A 144 12.61 14.93 -5.27
CA PHE A 144 12.14 16.26 -5.62
C PHE A 144 10.62 16.26 -5.87
N GLY A 145 10.09 15.27 -6.58
CA GLY A 145 8.64 15.12 -6.78
C GLY A 145 7.88 14.90 -5.47
N LEU A 146 8.46 14.14 -4.53
CA LEU A 146 7.92 13.97 -3.18
C LEU A 146 7.87 15.32 -2.44
N GLY A 147 8.98 16.05 -2.42
CA GLY A 147 9.09 17.37 -1.80
C GLY A 147 8.13 18.39 -2.42
N ALA A 148 8.02 18.42 -3.75
CA ALA A 148 7.10 19.28 -4.49
C ALA A 148 5.64 18.96 -4.17
N THR A 149 5.28 17.69 -4.01
CA THR A 149 3.93 17.28 -3.61
C THR A 149 3.62 17.72 -2.18
N ALA A 150 4.55 17.49 -1.24
CA ALA A 150 4.40 17.93 0.14
C ALA A 150 4.30 19.47 0.25
N ALA A 151 5.13 20.20 -0.49
CA ALA A 151 5.06 21.66 -0.58
C ALA A 151 3.74 22.12 -1.22
N GLY A 152 3.26 21.44 -2.27
CA GLY A 152 1.96 21.69 -2.87
C GLY A 152 0.81 21.52 -1.88
N GLN A 153 0.79 20.41 -1.13
CA GLN A 153 -0.20 20.18 -0.07
C GLN A 153 -0.16 21.28 0.99
N MET A 154 1.02 21.73 1.41
CA MET A 154 1.19 22.83 2.34
C MET A 154 0.69 24.17 1.75
N MET A 155 1.02 24.48 0.50
CA MET A 155 0.63 25.74 -0.14
C MET A 155 -0.87 25.79 -0.48
N LEU A 156 -1.52 24.64 -0.69
CA LEU A 156 -2.97 24.53 -0.85
C LEU A 156 -3.75 25.03 0.37
N THR A 157 -3.13 25.11 1.55
CA THR A 157 -3.75 25.64 2.76
C THR A 157 -3.54 27.15 2.96
N THR A 158 -3.02 27.86 1.96
CA THR A 158 -2.67 29.30 2.02
C THR A 158 -3.41 30.12 0.95
N ARG A 159 -3.20 31.44 0.89
CA ARG A 159 -3.73 32.28 -0.22
C ARG A 159 -3.32 31.83 -1.62
N TRP A 160 -2.19 31.14 -1.76
CA TRP A 160 -1.71 30.65 -3.05
C TRP A 160 -2.47 29.45 -3.60
N ARG A 161 -3.47 28.94 -2.86
CA ARG A 161 -4.26 27.75 -3.21
C ARG A 161 -4.74 27.69 -4.65
N LEU A 162 -5.22 28.78 -5.23
CA LEU A 162 -5.73 28.75 -6.61
C LEU A 162 -4.59 28.53 -7.62
N ALA A 163 -3.46 29.21 -7.43
CA ALA A 163 -2.28 29.02 -8.27
C ALA A 163 -1.76 27.58 -8.15
N VAL A 164 -1.77 27.03 -6.93
CA VAL A 164 -1.32 25.64 -6.69
C VAL A 164 -2.30 24.63 -7.28
N VAL A 165 -3.62 24.83 -7.17
CA VAL A 165 -4.63 23.98 -7.82
C VAL A 165 -4.42 23.96 -9.32
N VAL A 166 -4.19 25.11 -9.95
CA VAL A 166 -3.90 25.19 -11.38
C VAL A 166 -2.60 24.47 -11.71
N ALA A 167 -1.52 24.71 -10.98
CA ALA A 167 -0.23 24.09 -11.21
C ALA A 167 -0.27 22.56 -11.08
N LEU A 168 -0.87 22.04 -10.00
CA LEU A 168 -1.05 20.60 -9.79
C LEU A 168 -2.02 20.00 -10.80
N GLY A 169 -3.06 20.73 -11.20
CA GLY A 169 -3.99 20.33 -12.26
C GLY A 169 -3.29 20.18 -13.61
N VAL A 170 -2.49 21.15 -14.00
CA VAL A 170 -1.65 21.08 -15.22
C VAL A 170 -0.68 19.91 -15.13
N SER A 171 0.01 19.72 -13.99
CA SER A 171 0.91 18.59 -13.78
C SER A 171 0.19 17.24 -13.89
N SER A 172 -1.03 17.15 -13.34
CA SER A 172 -1.86 15.94 -13.40
C SER A 172 -2.27 15.62 -14.83
N VAL A 173 -2.79 16.62 -15.57
CA VAL A 173 -3.20 16.47 -16.96
C VAL A 173 -2.01 16.10 -17.85
N TRP A 174 -0.86 16.73 -17.65
CA TRP A 174 0.36 16.43 -18.38
C TRP A 174 0.88 15.02 -18.10
N SER A 175 0.93 14.60 -16.84
CA SER A 175 1.35 13.25 -16.46
C SER A 175 0.38 12.17 -16.98
N ALA A 176 -0.92 12.46 -16.98
CA ALA A 176 -1.95 11.59 -17.54
C ALA A 176 -1.86 11.50 -19.08
N SER A 177 -1.59 12.60 -19.78
CA SER A 177 -1.44 12.58 -21.24
C SER A 177 -0.15 11.90 -21.72
N THR A 178 0.87 11.86 -20.86
CA THR A 178 2.17 11.21 -21.12
C THR A 178 2.32 9.89 -20.35
N TRP A 179 1.21 9.23 -20.03
CA TRP A 179 1.23 8.03 -19.19
C TRP A 179 1.93 6.85 -19.87
N THR A 180 3.17 6.60 -19.47
CA THR A 180 3.93 5.42 -19.90
C THR A 180 3.75 4.26 -18.92
N PRO A 181 3.40 3.05 -19.37
CA PRO A 181 3.42 1.86 -18.53
C PRO A 181 4.82 1.61 -17.95
N LEU A 182 4.89 1.17 -16.69
CA LEU A 182 6.16 0.72 -16.12
C LEU A 182 6.59 -0.57 -16.82
N THR A 183 7.82 -0.60 -17.33
CA THR A 183 8.37 -1.77 -18.02
C THR A 183 8.80 -2.82 -17.00
N VAL A 184 8.43 -4.08 -17.24
CA VAL A 184 8.98 -5.24 -16.55
C VAL A 184 10.38 -5.51 -17.12
N PRO A 185 11.45 -5.59 -16.31
CA PRO A 185 12.79 -5.86 -16.83
C PRO A 185 12.85 -7.23 -17.50
N GLU A 186 13.73 -7.38 -18.49
CA GLU A 186 13.92 -8.65 -19.18
C GLU A 186 14.29 -9.77 -18.18
N GLY A 187 13.71 -10.95 -18.37
CA GLY A 187 13.93 -12.11 -17.49
C GLY A 187 13.08 -12.14 -16.21
N TRP A 188 12.34 -11.08 -15.90
CA TRP A 188 11.38 -11.03 -14.78
C TRP A 188 9.95 -11.34 -15.25
N HIS A 189 9.26 -12.21 -14.54
CA HIS A 189 7.86 -12.54 -14.82
C HIS A 189 7.05 -12.55 -13.54
N ALA A 190 5.95 -11.80 -13.51
CA ALA A 190 4.97 -11.87 -12.42
C ALA A 190 3.82 -12.80 -12.82
N MET A 191 3.34 -13.61 -11.89
CA MET A 191 2.21 -14.51 -12.13
C MET A 191 1.09 -14.20 -11.14
N ASP A 192 0.02 -13.61 -11.65
CA ASP A 192 -1.24 -13.55 -10.91
C ASP A 192 -1.86 -14.96 -10.80
N LEU A 193 -2.51 -15.21 -9.67
CA LEU A 193 -3.19 -16.47 -9.39
C LEU A 193 -4.67 -16.20 -9.09
N GLU A 194 -5.53 -17.13 -9.48
CA GLU A 194 -6.98 -17.08 -9.23
C GLU A 194 -7.32 -18.30 -8.37
N LEU A 195 -6.67 -18.40 -7.21
CA LEU A 195 -6.79 -19.54 -6.28
C LEU A 195 -7.62 -19.18 -5.04
N GLY A 196 -8.08 -17.94 -4.90
CA GLY A 196 -8.95 -17.49 -3.83
C GLY A 196 -8.38 -17.81 -2.45
N SER A 197 -9.28 -18.14 -1.52
CA SER A 197 -8.91 -18.47 -0.13
C SER A 197 -8.10 -19.76 0.00
N SER A 198 -8.01 -20.59 -1.05
CA SER A 198 -7.20 -21.81 -1.03
C SER A 198 -5.70 -21.52 -1.03
N LEU A 199 -5.26 -20.38 -1.59
CA LEU A 199 -3.85 -20.02 -1.63
C LEU A 199 -3.32 -19.75 -0.21
N GLY A 200 -2.38 -20.58 0.21
CA GLY A 200 -1.80 -20.56 1.55
C GLY A 200 -2.55 -21.38 2.61
N ARG A 201 -3.75 -21.89 2.30
CA ARG A 201 -4.51 -22.80 3.18
C ARG A 201 -4.42 -24.26 2.74
N ASP A 202 -4.36 -24.50 1.44
CA ASP A 202 -4.11 -25.83 0.88
C ASP A 202 -2.62 -26.18 1.00
N ALA A 203 -2.27 -26.93 2.03
CA ALA A 203 -0.92 -27.38 2.32
C ALA A 203 -0.50 -28.65 1.52
N SER A 204 -1.29 -29.07 0.52
CA SER A 204 -0.97 -30.29 -0.24
C SER A 204 0.28 -30.12 -1.10
N LEU A 205 1.09 -31.17 -1.20
CA LEU A 205 2.18 -31.22 -2.18
C LEU A 205 1.65 -31.16 -3.62
N GLN A 206 0.41 -31.58 -3.86
CA GLN A 206 -0.22 -31.45 -5.16
C GLN A 206 -0.37 -29.98 -5.58
N ARG A 207 -0.71 -29.08 -4.63
CA ARG A 207 -0.71 -27.63 -4.88
C ARG A 207 0.64 -27.14 -5.36
N GLN A 208 1.71 -27.53 -4.66
CA GLN A 208 3.08 -27.12 -4.99
C GLN A 208 3.51 -27.68 -6.35
N ARG A 209 3.17 -28.94 -6.67
CA ARG A 209 3.38 -29.54 -8.01
C ARG A 209 2.65 -28.79 -9.11
N ASN A 210 1.39 -28.41 -8.89
CA ASN A 210 0.60 -27.67 -9.87
C ASN A 210 1.16 -26.26 -10.11
N LEU A 211 1.67 -25.58 -9.07
CA LEU A 211 2.35 -24.30 -9.22
C LEU A 211 3.64 -24.44 -10.03
N LEU A 212 4.49 -25.41 -9.67
CA LEU A 212 5.75 -25.67 -10.37
C LEU A 212 5.52 -26.04 -11.85
N SER A 213 4.51 -26.87 -12.15
CA SER A 213 4.18 -27.22 -13.54
C SER A 213 3.70 -26.01 -14.33
N THR A 214 2.88 -25.14 -13.72
CA THR A 214 2.40 -23.90 -14.33
C THR A 214 3.54 -22.92 -14.62
N ILE A 215 4.54 -22.85 -13.73
CA ILE A 215 5.76 -22.06 -13.98
C ILE A 215 6.50 -22.65 -15.18
N ARG A 216 6.82 -23.95 -15.17
CA ARG A 216 7.57 -24.58 -16.27
C ARG A 216 6.89 -24.42 -17.63
N THR A 217 5.56 -24.48 -17.71
CA THR A 217 4.83 -24.31 -18.97
C THR A 217 4.85 -22.87 -19.47
N LYS A 218 4.72 -21.89 -18.56
CA LYS A 218 4.68 -20.45 -18.91
C LYS A 218 6.06 -19.82 -19.11
N THR A 219 7.12 -20.52 -18.75
CA THR A 219 8.48 -19.95 -18.62
C THR A 219 9.49 -20.54 -19.63
N SER A 220 9.02 -21.23 -20.67
CA SER A 220 9.85 -21.86 -21.71
C SER A 220 10.71 -20.85 -22.50
N GLY A 221 11.97 -20.64 -22.08
CA GLY A 221 13.05 -20.15 -22.94
C GLY A 221 13.90 -18.99 -22.43
N THR A 222 13.39 -18.08 -21.57
CA THR A 222 14.09 -16.81 -21.27
C THR A 222 14.01 -16.29 -19.83
N ALA A 223 13.13 -16.78 -18.96
CA ALA A 223 13.04 -16.19 -17.62
C ALA A 223 14.12 -16.69 -16.66
N GLN A 224 14.63 -15.77 -15.86
CA GLN A 224 15.52 -16.06 -14.75
C GLN A 224 14.81 -15.89 -13.40
N ILE A 225 13.75 -15.09 -13.33
CA ILE A 225 13.06 -14.76 -12.07
C ILE A 225 11.54 -14.74 -12.25
N VAL A 226 10.85 -15.59 -11.49
CA VAL A 226 9.38 -15.69 -11.46
C VAL A 226 8.87 -15.24 -10.10
N VAL A 227 7.99 -14.24 -10.07
CA VAL A 227 7.37 -13.71 -8.85
C VAL A 227 5.95 -14.24 -8.71
N LEU A 228 5.68 -14.90 -7.59
CA LEU A 228 4.35 -15.39 -7.20
C LEU A 228 3.74 -14.50 -6.10
N PRO A 229 2.41 -14.57 -5.91
CA PRO A 229 1.72 -13.77 -4.91
C PRO A 229 2.09 -14.10 -3.46
N GLU A 230 1.56 -13.30 -2.55
CA GLU A 230 1.62 -13.54 -1.11
C GLU A 230 0.97 -14.89 -0.76
N SER A 231 1.59 -15.62 0.19
CA SER A 231 1.17 -16.96 0.63
C SER A 231 1.24 -18.08 -0.42
N ALA A 232 1.86 -17.87 -1.60
CA ALA A 232 1.90 -18.88 -2.65
C ALA A 232 2.62 -20.19 -2.26
N PHE A 233 3.66 -20.14 -1.42
CA PHE A 233 4.27 -21.35 -0.84
C PHE A 233 3.51 -21.90 0.37
N GLY A 234 2.51 -21.18 0.89
CA GLY A 234 1.81 -21.53 2.12
C GLY A 234 2.73 -21.52 3.33
N PHE A 235 2.58 -22.51 4.21
CA PHE A 235 3.47 -22.66 5.37
C PHE A 235 4.87 -23.04 4.93
N TRP A 236 5.84 -22.22 5.34
CA TRP A 236 7.25 -22.47 5.09
C TRP A 236 7.73 -23.60 5.99
N THR A 237 7.98 -24.77 5.40
CA THR A 237 8.41 -25.99 6.10
C THR A 237 9.58 -26.64 5.36
N PRO A 238 10.41 -27.46 6.03
CA PRO A 238 11.49 -28.19 5.36
C PRO A 238 11.02 -29.07 4.19
N THR A 239 9.78 -29.56 4.24
CA THR A 239 9.17 -30.34 3.16
C THR A 239 8.90 -29.49 1.92
N VAL A 240 8.34 -28.29 2.10
CA VAL A 240 8.09 -27.34 1.00
C VAL A 240 9.42 -26.84 0.43
N GLU A 241 10.38 -26.52 1.29
CA GLU A 241 11.73 -26.10 0.90
C GLU A 241 12.41 -27.13 0.01
N ARG A 242 12.51 -28.39 0.47
CA ARG A 242 13.11 -29.48 -0.31
C ARG A 242 12.37 -29.75 -1.61
N PHE A 243 11.03 -29.77 -1.57
CA PHE A 243 10.20 -29.98 -2.76
C PHE A 243 10.53 -28.96 -3.87
N TRP A 244 10.61 -27.68 -3.51
CA TRP A 244 10.91 -26.62 -4.47
C TRP A 244 12.38 -26.61 -4.90
N GLN A 245 13.31 -26.96 -3.99
CA GLN A 245 14.72 -27.12 -4.33
C GLN A 245 14.92 -28.23 -5.38
N ASP A 246 14.39 -29.43 -5.12
CA ASP A 246 14.45 -30.57 -6.05
C ASP A 246 13.70 -30.24 -7.36
N GLY A 247 12.57 -29.54 -7.25
CA GLY A 247 11.75 -29.11 -8.38
C GLY A 247 12.41 -28.06 -9.29
N LEU A 248 13.39 -27.32 -8.79
CA LEU A 248 14.13 -26.31 -9.56
C LEU A 248 15.56 -26.76 -9.91
N GLN A 249 15.96 -27.97 -9.51
CA GLN A 249 17.28 -28.52 -9.83
C GLN A 249 17.51 -28.60 -11.34
N GLY A 250 18.69 -28.18 -11.80
CA GLY A 250 19.02 -28.10 -13.23
C GLY A 250 18.27 -27.02 -14.00
N SER A 251 17.42 -26.22 -13.35
CA SER A 251 16.72 -25.09 -13.96
C SER A 251 17.45 -23.78 -13.69
N ARG A 252 17.42 -22.85 -14.65
CA ARG A 252 17.93 -21.48 -14.47
C ARG A 252 16.89 -20.52 -13.87
N ILE A 253 15.82 -21.07 -13.28
CA ILE A 253 14.67 -20.30 -12.79
C ILE A 253 14.85 -20.05 -11.30
N THR A 254 14.76 -18.79 -10.89
CA THR A 254 14.59 -18.37 -9.51
C THR A 254 13.12 -18.06 -9.27
N VAL A 255 12.50 -18.68 -8.26
CA VAL A 255 11.10 -18.39 -7.88
C VAL A 255 11.11 -17.56 -6.61
N ILE A 256 10.45 -16.40 -6.64
CA ILE A 256 10.23 -15.53 -5.49
C ILE A 256 8.76 -15.60 -5.14
N ALA A 257 8.43 -15.99 -3.91
CA ALA A 257 7.05 -16.16 -3.51
C ALA A 257 6.82 -15.78 -2.04
N GLY A 258 5.58 -15.42 -1.71
CA GLY A 258 5.19 -15.26 -0.32
C GLY A 258 5.00 -16.60 0.38
N ALA A 259 5.36 -16.66 1.66
CA ALA A 259 5.17 -17.80 2.54
C ALA A 259 4.87 -17.33 3.97
N VAL A 260 4.46 -18.27 4.84
CA VAL A 260 4.22 -18.02 6.26
C VAL A 260 5.16 -18.89 7.07
N GLU A 261 6.06 -18.28 7.85
CA GLU A 261 6.90 -18.99 8.81
C GLU A 261 6.23 -18.94 10.19
N VAL A 262 5.80 -20.09 10.71
CA VAL A 262 5.16 -20.18 12.03
C VAL A 262 6.24 -20.29 13.10
N ASN A 263 6.08 -19.55 14.19
CA ASN A 263 6.96 -19.56 15.35
C ASN A 263 6.16 -19.81 16.64
N SER A 264 6.84 -19.93 17.79
CA SER A 264 6.21 -20.26 19.07
C SER A 264 5.19 -19.22 19.57
N PHE A 265 5.24 -17.99 19.06
CA PHE A 265 4.40 -16.88 19.52
C PHE A 265 3.39 -16.41 18.46
N GLY A 266 3.51 -16.87 17.22
CA GLY A 266 2.68 -16.44 16.09
C GLY A 266 3.31 -16.84 14.76
N TYR A 267 3.40 -15.90 13.83
CA TYR A 267 4.01 -16.15 12.53
C TYR A 267 4.65 -14.91 11.91
N ASP A 268 5.58 -15.12 10.98
CA ASP A 268 6.10 -14.10 10.10
C ASP A 268 5.51 -14.30 8.69
N ASN A 269 4.99 -13.22 8.11
CA ASN A 269 4.67 -13.20 6.69
C ASN A 269 5.94 -12.84 5.92
N ILE A 270 6.42 -13.76 5.09
CA ILE A 270 7.76 -13.69 4.52
C ILE A 270 7.73 -13.78 3.00
N MET A 271 8.80 -13.34 2.37
CA MET A 271 9.11 -13.62 0.99
C MET A 271 10.33 -14.51 0.95
N VAL A 272 10.26 -15.58 0.15
CA VAL A 272 11.31 -16.57 -0.04
C VAL A 272 11.78 -16.52 -1.48
N ALA A 273 13.09 -16.52 -1.69
CA ALA A 273 13.69 -16.75 -2.99
C ALA A 273 14.23 -18.18 -3.05
N MET A 274 13.75 -18.93 -4.05
CA MET A 274 14.13 -20.30 -4.35
C MET A 274 14.95 -20.34 -5.63
N ALA A 275 16.21 -20.70 -5.50
CA ALA A 275 17.13 -21.00 -6.60
C ALA A 275 17.76 -22.38 -6.35
N GLU A 276 18.33 -22.99 -7.40
CA GLU A 276 18.87 -24.36 -7.42
C GLU A 276 19.62 -24.78 -6.14
N ASN A 277 20.47 -23.91 -5.58
CA ASN A 277 21.32 -24.25 -4.43
C ASN A 277 21.18 -23.32 -3.22
N ARG A 278 20.21 -22.39 -3.19
CA ARG A 278 20.12 -21.37 -2.13
C ARG A 278 18.67 -20.97 -1.82
N PRO A 279 17.90 -21.79 -1.08
CA PRO A 279 16.69 -21.30 -0.44
C PRO A 279 17.07 -20.19 0.54
N SER A 280 16.40 -19.05 0.44
CA SER A 280 16.63 -17.96 1.38
C SER A 280 15.34 -17.21 1.69
N ILE A 281 15.08 -17.03 2.98
CA ILE A 281 14.08 -16.07 3.44
C ILE A 281 14.67 -14.69 3.20
N VAL A 282 14.21 -14.03 2.15
CA VAL A 282 14.80 -12.78 1.68
C VAL A 282 14.20 -11.56 2.36
N TYR A 283 12.93 -11.63 2.76
CA TYR A 283 12.24 -10.51 3.37
C TYR A 283 11.18 -10.97 4.38
N ARG A 284 10.99 -10.19 5.44
CA ARG A 284 9.90 -10.35 6.41
C ARG A 284 9.06 -9.09 6.40
N GLN A 285 7.74 -9.23 6.31
CA GLN A 285 6.81 -8.11 6.27
C GLN A 285 7.06 -7.18 7.48
N ARG A 286 7.24 -5.89 7.20
CA ARG A 286 7.47 -4.87 8.23
C ARG A 286 6.14 -4.42 8.84
N VAL A 287 5.11 -4.30 8.01
CA VAL A 287 3.77 -3.81 8.42
C VAL A 287 2.66 -4.78 8.01
N PRO A 288 2.34 -5.78 8.85
CA PRO A 288 1.15 -6.59 8.64
C PRO A 288 -0.13 -5.78 8.88
N VAL A 289 -1.26 -6.22 8.31
CA VAL A 289 -2.56 -5.53 8.46
C VAL A 289 -2.92 -5.41 9.95
N PRO A 290 -3.06 -4.19 10.51
CA PRO A 290 -3.46 -4.00 11.90
C PRO A 290 -4.85 -4.61 12.17
N GLY A 291 -4.97 -5.31 13.29
CA GLY A 291 -6.21 -5.97 13.73
C GLY A 291 -6.57 -7.28 13.04
N ALA A 292 -6.24 -7.43 11.76
CA ALA A 292 -6.41 -8.72 11.07
C ALA A 292 -5.20 -9.63 11.30
N MET A 293 -4.01 -9.17 10.91
CA MET A 293 -2.77 -9.93 11.00
C MET A 293 -2.01 -9.56 12.27
N TRP A 294 -1.68 -8.27 12.42
CA TRP A 294 -0.95 -7.77 13.58
C TRP A 294 -1.92 -7.37 14.68
N GLN A 295 -1.94 -8.14 15.77
CA GLN A 295 -2.84 -7.96 16.91
C GLN A 295 -2.02 -7.80 18.20
N PRO A 296 -1.41 -6.62 18.44
CA PRO A 296 -0.46 -6.45 19.54
C PRO A 296 -1.07 -6.69 20.93
N TRP A 297 -2.39 -6.54 21.08
CA TRP A 297 -3.10 -6.77 22.34
C TRP A 297 -3.13 -8.23 22.78
N ARG A 298 -2.97 -9.20 21.86
CA ARG A 298 -2.96 -10.63 22.21
C ARG A 298 -1.85 -10.95 23.20
N VAL A 299 -0.69 -10.33 23.03
CA VAL A 299 0.45 -10.47 23.95
C VAL A 299 0.09 -9.98 25.36
N TRP A 300 -0.66 -8.88 25.47
CA TRP A 300 -1.10 -8.36 26.77
C TRP A 300 -2.13 -9.25 27.46
N LEU A 301 -2.91 -10.01 26.68
CA LEU A 301 -3.89 -10.98 27.17
C LEU A 301 -3.29 -12.37 27.43
N GLY A 302 -1.98 -12.56 27.23
CA GLY A 302 -1.33 -13.86 27.35
C GLY A 302 -1.68 -14.84 26.22
N GLU A 303 -2.27 -14.36 25.12
CA GLU A 303 -2.61 -15.15 23.95
C GLU A 303 -1.44 -15.20 22.95
N THR A 304 -1.30 -16.32 22.25
CA THR A 304 -0.34 -16.49 21.14
C THR A 304 -1.06 -16.39 19.79
N GLY A 305 -0.31 -16.01 18.75
CA GLY A 305 -0.78 -15.87 17.38
C GLY A 305 -0.72 -14.44 16.86
N GLY A 306 -1.03 -14.27 15.57
CA GLY A 306 -0.87 -13.01 14.86
C GLY A 306 0.51 -12.88 14.19
N ALA A 307 0.58 -11.98 13.23
CA ALA A 307 1.79 -11.67 12.48
C ALA A 307 2.72 -10.77 13.30
N THR A 308 4.02 -11.06 13.27
CA THR A 308 5.03 -10.16 13.82
C THR A 308 5.14 -8.88 12.97
N ALA A 309 5.17 -7.71 13.62
CA ALA A 309 5.51 -6.46 12.95
C ALA A 309 6.99 -6.14 13.13
N SER A 310 7.65 -5.75 12.04
CA SER A 310 9.08 -5.42 11.99
C SER A 310 9.29 -4.04 11.34
N PHE A 311 8.64 -2.99 11.88
CA PHE A 311 8.42 -1.69 11.22
C PHE A 311 9.64 -1.04 10.54
N PHE A 312 10.86 -1.29 11.03
CA PHE A 312 12.10 -0.69 10.54
C PHE A 312 13.16 -1.69 10.10
N ARG A 313 12.81 -2.99 9.96
CA ARG A 313 13.75 -4.03 9.49
C ARG A 313 14.21 -3.73 8.05
N ASN A 314 15.24 -4.46 7.61
CA ASN A 314 15.85 -4.34 6.28
C ASN A 314 14.80 -4.10 5.17
N PRO A 315 14.86 -2.97 4.45
CA PRO A 315 13.78 -2.56 3.56
C PRO A 315 13.97 -3.05 2.11
N TYR A 316 15.01 -3.84 1.83
CA TYR A 316 15.32 -4.38 0.51
C TYR A 316 15.92 -5.79 0.58
N VAL A 317 15.94 -6.47 -0.56
CA VAL A 317 16.55 -7.79 -0.77
C VAL A 317 17.65 -7.66 -1.82
N ASP A 318 18.80 -8.31 -1.60
CA ASP A 318 19.79 -8.50 -2.65
C ASP A 318 19.54 -9.86 -3.33
N LEU A 319 19.14 -9.81 -4.60
CA LEU A 319 19.12 -10.95 -5.51
C LEU A 319 20.32 -10.87 -6.45
N PRO A 320 20.72 -11.95 -7.13
CA PRO A 320 21.80 -11.92 -8.09
C PRO A 320 21.62 -10.78 -9.11
N GLY A 321 22.47 -9.75 -9.03
CA GLY A 321 22.47 -8.59 -9.92
C GLY A 321 21.41 -7.51 -9.65
N HIS A 322 20.55 -7.66 -8.63
CA HIS A 322 19.45 -6.72 -8.38
C HIS A 322 19.18 -6.47 -6.90
N ARG A 323 19.08 -5.18 -6.54
CA ARG A 323 18.51 -4.75 -5.27
C ARG A 323 17.00 -4.54 -5.41
N VAL A 324 16.22 -5.28 -4.65
CA VAL A 324 14.76 -5.32 -4.74
C VAL A 324 14.12 -4.65 -3.54
N ALA A 325 13.25 -3.66 -3.76
CA ALA A 325 12.33 -3.19 -2.74
C ALA A 325 11.09 -4.07 -2.70
N THR A 326 10.86 -4.73 -1.57
CA THR A 326 9.70 -5.61 -1.39
C THR A 326 8.58 -4.91 -0.63
N LEU A 327 7.35 -5.02 -1.15
CA LEU A 327 6.13 -4.58 -0.49
C LEU A 327 5.12 -5.73 -0.45
N ILE A 328 4.75 -6.18 0.75
CA ILE A 328 3.74 -7.22 0.93
C ILE A 328 2.41 -6.58 1.32
N CYS A 329 1.41 -6.75 0.44
CA CYS A 329 0.00 -6.42 0.66
C CYS A 329 -0.21 -5.02 1.24
N TYR A 330 -0.49 -4.93 2.54
CA TYR A 330 -0.79 -3.69 3.25
C TYR A 330 0.31 -2.63 3.16
N GLU A 331 1.59 -3.04 3.07
CA GLU A 331 2.72 -2.12 2.95
C GLU A 331 2.64 -1.21 1.73
N GLN A 332 1.91 -1.63 0.69
CA GLN A 332 1.71 -0.86 -0.53
C GLN A 332 0.86 0.40 -0.30
N LEU A 333 0.08 0.45 0.77
CA LEU A 333 -0.83 1.56 1.11
C LEU A 333 -0.20 2.59 2.06
N ILE A 334 0.98 2.27 2.61
CA ILE A 334 1.59 3.01 3.71
C ILE A 334 2.84 3.74 3.22
N VAL A 335 3.06 4.95 3.71
CA VAL A 335 4.05 5.88 3.17
C VAL A 335 5.48 5.50 3.56
N TRP A 336 5.80 5.36 4.85
CA TRP A 336 7.19 5.20 5.27
C TRP A 336 7.90 3.93 4.76
N PRO A 337 7.26 2.74 4.61
CA PRO A 337 7.99 1.53 4.24
C PRO A 337 8.65 1.65 2.87
N ILE A 338 7.93 2.20 1.89
CA ILE A 338 8.46 2.39 0.53
C ILE A 338 9.50 3.52 0.50
N LEU A 339 9.33 4.61 1.24
CA LEU A 339 10.35 5.65 1.34
C LEU A 339 11.64 5.13 1.98
N GLN A 340 11.52 4.29 3.02
CA GLN A 340 12.66 3.61 3.65
C GLN A 340 13.38 2.70 2.64
N SER A 341 12.63 1.98 1.79
CA SER A 341 13.21 1.17 0.71
C SER A 341 13.92 2.05 -0.32
N MET A 342 13.29 3.13 -0.79
CA MET A 342 13.84 4.04 -1.81
C MET A 342 15.10 4.76 -1.35
N TYR A 343 15.25 5.01 -0.05
CA TYR A 343 16.47 5.57 0.53
C TYR A 343 17.69 4.67 0.30
N ARG A 344 17.48 3.36 0.12
CA ARG A 344 18.54 2.39 -0.20
C ARG A 344 18.75 2.19 -1.71
N SER A 345 18.12 3.02 -2.53
CA SER A 345 18.26 3.04 -3.99
C SER A 345 18.10 1.65 -4.63
N PRO A 346 16.94 1.00 -4.49
CA PRO A 346 16.66 -0.28 -5.12
C PRO A 346 16.63 -0.12 -6.64
N ASP A 347 16.91 -1.20 -7.36
CA ASP A 347 16.81 -1.26 -8.82
C ASP A 347 15.37 -1.50 -9.27
N ILE A 348 14.60 -2.26 -8.48
CA ILE A 348 13.26 -2.71 -8.82
C ILE A 348 12.34 -2.75 -7.59
N VAL A 349 11.04 -2.56 -7.79
CA VAL A 349 10.00 -2.77 -6.78
C VAL A 349 9.26 -4.07 -7.07
N VAL A 350 9.15 -4.95 -6.08
CA VAL A 350 8.34 -6.17 -6.13
C VAL A 350 7.20 -6.05 -5.12
N ALA A 351 5.97 -5.99 -5.62
CA ALA A 351 4.75 -5.85 -4.84
C ALA A 351 3.88 -7.11 -4.95
N ILE A 352 3.77 -7.87 -3.87
CA ILE A 352 2.95 -9.09 -3.84
C ILE A 352 1.76 -8.92 -2.91
N GLY A 353 0.65 -9.59 -3.18
CA GLY A 353 -0.52 -9.53 -2.30
C GLY A 353 -1.46 -10.70 -2.45
N ASN A 354 -2.20 -11.01 -1.38
CA ASN A 354 -3.22 -12.03 -1.36
C ASN A 354 -4.57 -11.38 -1.06
N GLY A 355 -5.37 -11.16 -2.10
CA GLY A 355 -6.57 -10.35 -2.07
C GLY A 355 -7.88 -11.13 -2.07
N TRP A 356 -7.88 -12.44 -1.77
CA TRP A 356 -9.09 -13.28 -1.78
C TRP A 356 -10.23 -12.73 -0.90
N TRP A 357 -9.89 -11.97 0.14
CA TRP A 357 -10.84 -11.36 1.09
C TRP A 357 -11.45 -10.05 0.59
N THR A 358 -11.08 -9.61 -0.63
CA THR A 358 -11.48 -8.32 -1.20
C THR A 358 -12.47 -8.46 -2.36
N GLY A 359 -13.03 -9.66 -2.58
CA GLY A 359 -13.94 -9.96 -3.69
C GLY A 359 -15.05 -8.90 -3.86
N GLY A 360 -15.17 -8.38 -5.08
CA GLY A 360 -16.15 -7.33 -5.41
C GLY A 360 -15.79 -5.92 -4.94
N THR A 361 -14.58 -5.70 -4.41
CA THR A 361 -14.10 -4.38 -3.98
C THR A 361 -12.85 -3.94 -4.74
N PRO A 362 -12.57 -2.62 -4.87
CA PRO A 362 -11.37 -2.12 -5.55
C PRO A 362 -10.09 -2.18 -4.69
N ILE A 363 -10.04 -2.91 -3.58
CA ILE A 363 -8.90 -2.87 -2.65
C ILE A 363 -7.59 -3.30 -3.33
N ILE A 364 -7.60 -4.39 -4.12
CA ILE A 364 -6.41 -4.82 -4.89
C ILE A 364 -6.01 -3.73 -5.89
N SER A 365 -6.97 -3.14 -6.60
CA SER A 365 -6.70 -2.06 -7.55
C SER A 365 -6.10 -0.83 -6.87
N ILE A 366 -6.55 -0.50 -5.65
CA ILE A 366 -6.00 0.57 -4.82
C ILE A 366 -4.56 0.26 -4.39
N GLN A 367 -4.26 -0.97 -3.98
CA GLN A 367 -2.91 -1.42 -3.65
C GLN A 367 -1.98 -1.29 -4.87
N GLN A 368 -2.41 -1.82 -6.01
CA GLN A 368 -1.68 -1.73 -7.28
C GLN A 368 -1.48 -0.27 -7.71
N ALA A 369 -2.49 0.58 -7.58
CA ALA A 369 -2.38 1.99 -7.92
C ALA A 369 -1.38 2.73 -7.03
N SER A 370 -1.38 2.41 -5.73
CA SER A 370 -0.43 2.98 -4.78
C SER A 370 1.01 2.54 -5.11
N ALA A 371 1.23 1.23 -5.32
CA ALA A 371 2.54 0.70 -5.72
C ALA A 371 3.03 1.29 -7.05
N ARG A 372 2.14 1.44 -8.05
CA ARG A 372 2.45 2.09 -9.33
C ARG A 372 2.83 3.55 -9.15
N SER A 373 2.09 4.30 -8.33
CA SER A 373 2.44 5.69 -8.06
C SER A 373 3.83 5.80 -7.43
N TRP A 374 4.13 5.00 -6.42
CA TRP A 374 5.46 5.00 -5.82
C TRP A 374 6.57 4.64 -6.80
N ALA A 375 6.39 3.58 -7.58
CA ALA A 375 7.37 3.16 -8.58
C ALA A 375 7.56 4.23 -9.68
N ARG A 376 6.48 4.88 -10.15
CA ARG A 376 6.54 5.99 -11.10
C ARG A 376 7.29 7.19 -10.54
N LEU A 377 7.05 7.57 -9.28
CA LEU A 377 7.74 8.70 -8.65
C LEU A 377 9.25 8.53 -8.75
N PHE A 378 9.76 7.34 -8.43
CA PHE A 378 11.19 7.04 -8.39
C PHE A 378 11.76 6.46 -9.70
N ASN A 379 10.98 6.41 -10.77
CA ASN A 379 11.33 5.78 -12.04
C ASN A 379 11.90 4.37 -11.87
N LYS A 380 11.20 3.53 -11.09
CA LYS A 380 11.58 2.14 -10.84
C LYS A 380 10.65 1.18 -11.58
N PRO A 381 11.18 0.11 -12.20
CA PRO A 381 10.36 -1.01 -12.65
C PRO A 381 9.52 -1.56 -11.49
N LEU A 382 8.30 -2.00 -11.79
CA LEU A 382 7.38 -2.59 -10.83
C LEU A 382 6.96 -3.98 -11.30
N ILE A 383 7.22 -4.99 -10.47
CA ILE A 383 6.72 -6.35 -10.63
C ILE A 383 5.63 -6.56 -9.60
N SER A 384 4.43 -6.92 -10.08
CA SER A 384 3.29 -7.15 -9.20
C SER A 384 2.67 -8.52 -9.44
N ALA A 385 2.50 -9.31 -8.38
CA ALA A 385 1.84 -10.60 -8.43
C ALA A 385 0.78 -10.71 -7.34
N PHE A 386 -0.46 -10.93 -7.72
CA PHE A 386 -1.61 -10.97 -6.82
C PHE A 386 -2.40 -12.26 -6.95
N ASN A 387 -2.92 -12.71 -5.81
CA ASN A 387 -3.96 -13.74 -5.78
C ASN A 387 -5.33 -13.10 -5.61
N ARG A 388 -6.31 -13.57 -6.37
CA ARG A 388 -7.71 -13.15 -6.30
C ARG A 388 -8.60 -14.28 -5.83
#